data_AF-A0A199W0X1-F1
#
_entry.id   AF-A0A199W0X1-F1
#
_cell.length_a   1.000
_cell.length_b   1.000
_cell.length_c   1.000
_cell.angle_alpha   90.00
_cell.angle_beta   90.00
_cell.angle_gamma   90.00
#
_symmetry.space_group_name_H-M   'P 1'
#
loop_
_entity.id
_entity.type
_entity.pdbx_description
1 polymer ?
#
loop_
_entity_poly.entity_id
_entity_poly.type
_entity_poly.pdbx_seq_one_letter_code
_entity_poly.pdbx_strand_id
1 'polypeptide(L)'
;MAIPVASFADEASACTSAAALLLRATAAASPSHYLLAALLLVLVVLCRFLEIHLLRDLLRGLRGDPVALTFDPASEIYQGVASKCRSIHGRYLATPWLASPHFQTAFLNFFGRPPSFTYRRQLFTVHDGGTIALDWLLVSDVAGDFSSTAKVISKDDTTPLVVIIPGLTSDSAAAYVKHLAYSMASHGWNVVVSNHRGLAGMSITSDCFYNAGWTEDVREVVNYLHREHPKAPLFAVGTSIGANILVKYLGEDGENTPVAGAASICSPWDLVVCDRFISRKLVQRCYDRALTIGLKGYAQLHQPILSRLANWEGIRKSRSVRDFDNHATCLVGKFETVDTYYRRCSSVSYIGNVSVPLLCISALDDPVCTREAIPWDECRANKNIVLATTAHGGHLAFFEGLTAKRLWWVGAVREFLSVLHYSPYMHGQKKTPHPGLHSSLESSIDKSPYVNIMEDGMVAAVSNDAAENKDSTEDQTTHETKPEDFAAAVGEQHETGIDASTNSNHCTVNSLEEKEEKGEAKNVNEAIAPLRRSVNQLSRRHGRSMWLFAYIAVVSSWPLLGSLLFIVFRKKFMNLGWFTR
;
A
#
# COMPACT_ATOMS: atom_id res chain seq x y z
N MET A 1 -23.01 -82.56 -55.35
CA MET A 1 -22.44 -82.26 -54.02
C MET A 1 -21.04 -81.70 -54.23
N ALA A 2 -20.59 -80.62 -53.60
CA ALA A 2 -21.22 -79.81 -52.56
C ALA A 2 -21.04 -78.28 -52.81
N ILE A 3 -21.69 -77.46 -51.99
CA ILE A 3 -21.73 -75.99 -51.98
C ILE A 3 -21.86 -75.57 -50.51
N PRO A 4 -21.35 -74.41 -50.02
CA PRO A 4 -20.16 -73.62 -50.38
C PRO A 4 -19.24 -73.44 -49.14
N VAL A 5 -18.18 -72.62 -49.25
CA VAL A 5 -17.93 -71.56 -48.24
C VAL A 5 -17.47 -70.30 -48.97
N ALA A 6 -18.21 -69.20 -48.84
CA ALA A 6 -17.71 -67.87 -49.16
C ALA A 6 -17.23 -67.23 -47.85
N SER A 7 -15.97 -66.78 -47.79
CA SER A 7 -15.45 -66.11 -46.60
C SER A 7 -16.01 -64.70 -46.48
N PHE A 8 -17.01 -64.52 -45.64
CA PHE A 8 -17.22 -63.22 -44.98
C PHE A 8 -15.95 -62.89 -44.20
N ALA A 9 -15.19 -61.93 -44.71
CA ALA A 9 -14.01 -61.34 -44.06
C ALA A 9 -14.26 -59.83 -43.98
N ASP A 10 -15.27 -59.50 -43.19
CA ASP A 10 -15.87 -58.20 -42.84
C ASP A 10 -15.45 -56.94 -43.60
N GLU A 11 -16.48 -56.22 -44.04
CA GLU A 11 -16.49 -54.76 -44.14
C GLU A 11 -16.29 -54.15 -42.73
N ALA A 12 -15.06 -54.23 -42.20
CA ALA A 12 -14.61 -53.53 -40.99
C ALA A 12 -14.48 -52.01 -41.27
N SER A 13 -15.60 -51.43 -41.69
CA SER A 13 -15.71 -50.06 -42.19
C SER A 13 -15.47 -49.05 -41.07
N ALA A 14 -14.33 -48.36 -41.19
CA ALA A 14 -14.22 -46.92 -41.02
C ALA A 14 -14.89 -46.24 -39.81
N CYS A 15 -15.08 -46.92 -38.68
CA CYS A 15 -15.42 -46.27 -37.40
C CYS A 15 -14.17 -45.95 -36.56
N THR A 16 -13.10 -45.45 -37.21
CA THR A 16 -12.06 -44.70 -36.51
C THR A 16 -12.70 -43.44 -35.94
N SER A 17 -13.04 -43.46 -34.65
CA SER A 17 -13.66 -42.32 -33.98
C SER A 17 -12.81 -41.05 -34.16
N ALA A 18 -13.45 -39.88 -34.10
CA ALA A 18 -12.73 -38.61 -34.24
C ALA A 18 -11.56 -38.50 -33.24
N ALA A 19 -11.69 -39.07 -32.04
CA ALA A 19 -10.61 -39.18 -31.06
C ALA A 19 -9.44 -40.05 -31.54
N ALA A 20 -9.68 -41.19 -32.20
CA ALA A 20 -8.62 -42.04 -32.75
C ALA A 20 -7.86 -41.38 -33.91
N LEU A 21 -8.57 -40.62 -34.76
CA LEU A 21 -7.94 -39.82 -35.82
C LEU A 21 -7.14 -38.64 -35.25
N LEU A 22 -7.69 -37.93 -34.24
CA LEU A 22 -6.96 -36.88 -33.52
C LEU A 22 -5.70 -37.41 -32.84
N LEU A 23 -5.76 -38.56 -32.16
CA LEU A 23 -4.61 -39.20 -31.52
C LEU A 23 -3.50 -39.60 -32.52
N ARG A 24 -3.87 -40.04 -33.73
CA ARG A 24 -2.89 -40.28 -34.80
C ARG A 24 -2.32 -38.98 -35.38
N ALA A 25 -3.15 -37.96 -35.57
CA ALA A 25 -2.72 -36.66 -36.08
C ALA A 25 -1.79 -35.93 -35.10
N THR A 26 -2.03 -36.04 -33.79
CA THR A 26 -1.12 -35.53 -32.77
C THR A 26 0.16 -36.36 -32.71
N ALA A 27 0.09 -37.70 -32.70
CA ALA A 27 1.28 -38.56 -32.72
C ALA A 27 2.18 -38.35 -33.95
N ALA A 28 1.63 -37.91 -35.08
CA ALA A 28 2.37 -37.56 -36.29
C ALA A 28 3.00 -36.14 -36.27
N ALA A 29 2.67 -35.29 -35.29
CA ALA A 29 3.22 -33.94 -35.21
C ALA A 29 4.69 -33.96 -34.71
N SER A 30 5.59 -33.29 -35.44
CA SER A 30 7.01 -33.23 -35.06
C SER A 30 7.19 -32.61 -33.65
N PRO A 31 8.10 -33.15 -32.79
CA PRO A 31 8.32 -32.69 -31.41
C PRO A 31 8.53 -31.17 -31.23
N SER A 32 8.99 -30.46 -32.26
CA SER A 32 9.10 -29.00 -32.25
C SER A 32 7.74 -28.29 -32.05
N HIS A 33 6.65 -28.85 -32.54
CA HIS A 33 5.30 -28.29 -32.36
C HIS A 33 4.82 -28.46 -30.91
N TYR A 34 5.13 -29.59 -30.28
CA TYR A 34 4.85 -29.81 -28.85
C TYR A 34 5.65 -28.87 -27.96
N LEU A 35 6.95 -28.71 -28.24
CA LEU A 35 7.79 -27.75 -27.51
C LEU A 35 7.28 -26.32 -27.69
N LEU A 36 6.89 -25.92 -28.90
CA LEU A 36 6.31 -24.61 -29.17
C LEU A 36 4.97 -24.42 -28.44
N ALA A 37 4.09 -25.42 -28.45
CA ALA A 37 2.81 -25.38 -27.74
C ALA A 37 3.00 -25.29 -26.22
N ALA A 38 3.97 -26.04 -25.65
CA ALA A 38 4.32 -25.95 -24.23
C ALA A 38 4.90 -24.58 -23.86
N LEU A 39 5.78 -24.01 -24.69
CA LEU A 39 6.32 -22.66 -24.49
C LEU A 39 5.23 -21.58 -24.60
N LEU A 40 4.29 -21.71 -25.53
CA LEU A 40 3.12 -20.83 -25.65
C LEU A 40 2.19 -20.96 -24.43
N LEU A 41 1.96 -22.17 -23.92
CA LEU A 41 1.17 -22.40 -22.72
C LEU A 41 1.83 -21.76 -21.49
N VAL A 42 3.14 -21.98 -21.29
CA VAL A 42 3.92 -21.34 -20.22
C VAL A 42 3.90 -19.82 -20.35
N LEU A 43 4.02 -19.27 -21.56
CA LEU A 43 3.91 -17.83 -21.80
C LEU A 43 2.52 -17.29 -21.45
N VAL A 44 1.43 -17.98 -21.82
CA VAL A 44 0.06 -17.58 -21.47
C VAL A 44 -0.17 -17.64 -19.96
N VAL A 45 0.33 -18.68 -19.28
CA VAL A 45 0.29 -18.79 -17.82
C VAL A 45 1.07 -17.64 -17.16
N LEU A 46 2.28 -17.35 -17.64
CA LEU A 46 3.12 -16.25 -17.14
C LEU A 46 2.47 -14.88 -17.37
N CYS A 47 1.89 -14.64 -18.54
CA CYS A 47 1.16 -13.40 -18.84
C CYS A 47 -0.08 -13.23 -17.96
N ARG A 48 -0.79 -14.31 -17.61
CA ARG A 48 -1.90 -14.24 -16.64
C ARG A 48 -1.40 -14.05 -15.21
N PHE A 49 -0.32 -14.72 -14.80
CA PHE A 49 0.26 -14.63 -13.46
C PHE A 49 0.87 -13.25 -13.17
N LEU A 50 1.45 -12.61 -14.18
CA LEU A 50 1.97 -11.23 -14.11
C LEU A 50 0.93 -10.18 -14.53
N GLU A 51 -0.32 -10.57 -14.75
CA GLU A 51 -1.46 -9.72 -15.13
C GLU A 51 -1.13 -8.74 -16.30
N ILE A 52 -0.44 -9.26 -17.33
CA ILE A 52 0.06 -8.48 -18.48
C ILE A 52 -1.07 -8.16 -19.46
N HIS A 53 -1.35 -6.87 -19.66
CA HIS A 53 -2.46 -6.37 -20.47
C HIS A 53 -2.07 -5.77 -21.84
N LEU A 54 -0.77 -5.70 -22.17
CA LEU A 54 -0.25 -5.11 -23.44
C LEU A 54 -0.99 -5.56 -24.70
N LEU A 55 -1.29 -6.86 -24.84
CA LEU A 55 -1.97 -7.38 -26.03
C LEU A 55 -3.44 -6.90 -26.11
N ARG A 56 -4.14 -6.80 -24.97
CA ARG A 56 -5.49 -6.20 -24.89
C ARG A 56 -5.44 -4.74 -25.31
N ASP A 57 -4.45 -3.99 -24.83
CA ASP A 57 -4.35 -2.55 -25.12
C ASP A 57 -3.98 -2.29 -26.59
N LEU A 58 -3.09 -3.11 -27.16
CA LEU A 58 -2.76 -3.07 -28.58
C LEU A 58 -3.99 -3.39 -29.47
N LEU A 59 -4.77 -4.42 -29.12
CA LEU A 59 -6.03 -4.75 -29.81
C LEU A 59 -7.11 -3.67 -29.65
N ARG A 60 -7.07 -2.89 -28.55
CA ARG A 60 -7.90 -1.68 -28.34
C ARG A 60 -7.32 -0.42 -29.00
N GLY A 61 -6.23 -0.53 -29.76
CA GLY A 61 -5.59 0.59 -30.46
C GLY A 61 -4.91 1.60 -29.53
N LEU A 62 -4.41 1.15 -28.36
CA LEU A 62 -3.73 1.95 -27.34
C LEU A 62 -4.50 3.20 -26.90
N ARG A 63 -5.84 3.12 -26.84
CA ARG A 63 -6.72 4.25 -26.48
C ARG A 63 -6.78 4.56 -24.98
N GLY A 64 -6.29 3.67 -24.13
CA GLY A 64 -6.51 3.71 -22.68
C GLY A 64 -7.96 3.40 -22.29
N ASP A 65 -8.16 3.08 -21.01
CA ASP A 65 -9.49 2.88 -20.44
C ASP A 65 -9.97 4.18 -19.74
N PRO A 66 -11.29 4.46 -19.72
CA PRO A 66 -11.81 5.66 -19.09
C PRO A 66 -11.62 5.61 -17.57
N VAL A 67 -11.44 6.79 -16.97
CA VAL A 67 -11.52 6.95 -15.51
C VAL A 67 -12.99 6.85 -15.11
N ALA A 68 -13.31 6.05 -14.09
CA ALA A 68 -14.65 5.91 -13.55
C ALA A 68 -14.80 6.71 -12.26
N LEU A 69 -15.79 7.60 -12.21
CA LEU A 69 -16.05 8.48 -11.07
C LEU A 69 -17.23 7.97 -10.22
N THR A 70 -17.14 8.18 -8.90
CA THR A 70 -18.20 7.94 -7.92
C THR A 70 -18.24 9.11 -6.95
N PHE A 71 -19.42 9.69 -6.77
CA PHE A 71 -19.70 10.92 -6.03
C PHE A 71 -21.22 11.02 -5.80
N ASP A 72 -21.66 11.86 -4.85
CA ASP A 72 -23.07 12.21 -4.67
C ASP A 72 -23.57 13.06 -5.86
N PRO A 73 -24.71 12.76 -6.52
CA PRO A 73 -25.20 13.54 -7.68
C PRO A 73 -25.44 15.03 -7.42
N ALA A 74 -25.71 15.41 -6.16
CA ALA A 74 -25.86 16.77 -5.66
C ALA A 74 -24.58 17.29 -4.94
N SER A 75 -23.41 16.68 -5.22
CA SER A 75 -22.11 17.18 -4.79
C SER A 75 -21.76 18.49 -5.51
N GLU A 76 -21.78 19.60 -4.76
CA GLU A 76 -21.26 20.88 -5.27
C GLU A 76 -19.75 20.83 -5.54
N ILE A 77 -18.99 19.97 -4.84
CA ILE A 77 -17.57 19.74 -5.13
C ILE A 77 -17.38 19.07 -6.49
N TYR A 78 -18.26 18.11 -6.86
CA TYR A 78 -18.24 17.57 -8.21
C TYR A 78 -18.60 18.63 -9.25
N GLN A 79 -19.76 19.29 -9.12
CA GLN A 79 -20.25 20.24 -10.12
C GLN A 79 -19.35 21.48 -10.25
N GLY A 80 -18.83 21.98 -9.12
CA GLY A 80 -18.04 23.20 -9.00
C GLY A 80 -16.55 23.03 -9.26
N VAL A 81 -15.97 21.84 -9.04
CA VAL A 81 -14.52 21.59 -9.13
C VAL A 81 -14.21 20.40 -10.03
N ALA A 82 -14.65 19.19 -9.67
CA ALA A 82 -14.21 17.97 -10.35
C ALA A 82 -14.64 17.91 -11.83
N SER A 83 -15.84 18.40 -12.15
CA SER A 83 -16.40 18.53 -13.52
C SER A 83 -15.48 19.28 -14.49
N LYS A 84 -14.69 20.22 -13.98
CA LYS A 84 -13.75 21.06 -14.75
C LYS A 84 -12.39 20.39 -14.94
N CYS A 85 -12.08 19.34 -14.17
CA CYS A 85 -10.81 18.64 -14.19
C CYS A 85 -10.78 17.62 -15.34
N ARG A 86 -9.99 17.91 -16.37
CA ARG A 86 -9.92 17.13 -17.62
C ARG A 86 -9.20 15.79 -17.42
N SER A 87 -8.23 15.70 -16.52
CA SER A 87 -7.47 14.47 -16.27
C SER A 87 -8.39 13.34 -15.80
N ILE A 88 -9.28 13.61 -14.84
CA ILE A 88 -10.19 12.62 -14.23
C ILE A 88 -11.45 12.34 -15.06
N HIS A 89 -11.73 13.13 -16.09
CA HIS A 89 -12.74 12.83 -17.12
C HIS A 89 -12.12 12.20 -18.39
N GLY A 90 -10.81 12.01 -18.40
CA GLY A 90 -10.06 11.47 -19.53
C GLY A 90 -9.99 9.94 -19.59
N ARG A 91 -8.99 9.46 -20.32
CA ARG A 91 -8.58 8.05 -20.35
C ARG A 91 -7.19 7.92 -19.78
N TYR A 92 -6.97 6.88 -18.99
CA TYR A 92 -5.64 6.49 -18.54
C TYR A 92 -5.13 5.33 -19.42
N LEU A 93 -3.87 5.44 -19.84
CA LEU A 93 -3.12 4.38 -20.53
C LEU A 93 -1.78 4.21 -19.81
N ALA A 94 -1.55 3.02 -19.27
CA ALA A 94 -0.25 2.66 -18.74
C ALA A 94 0.81 2.66 -19.84
N THR A 95 2.03 3.11 -19.51
CA THR A 95 3.22 2.98 -20.37
C THR A 95 3.27 1.55 -20.95
N PRO A 96 3.23 1.33 -22.28
CA PRO A 96 2.99 -0.01 -22.85
C PRO A 96 3.99 -1.10 -22.43
N TRP A 97 5.27 -0.76 -22.19
CA TRP A 97 6.28 -1.69 -21.68
C TRP A 97 6.23 -1.91 -20.15
N LEU A 98 5.31 -1.23 -19.46
CA LEU A 98 4.89 -1.43 -18.08
C LEU A 98 3.41 -1.84 -17.99
N ALA A 99 2.85 -2.50 -19.02
CA ALA A 99 1.45 -2.95 -19.04
C ALA A 99 1.21 -4.20 -18.16
N SER A 100 1.47 -4.04 -16.85
CA SER A 100 1.20 -4.94 -15.73
C SER A 100 1.26 -4.12 -14.44
N PRO A 101 0.36 -4.31 -13.45
CA PRO A 101 0.44 -3.63 -12.16
C PRO A 101 1.76 -3.91 -11.43
N HIS A 102 2.30 -5.11 -11.59
CA HIS A 102 3.55 -5.52 -10.96
C HIS A 102 4.76 -4.81 -11.59
N PHE A 103 4.78 -4.68 -12.92
CA PHE A 103 5.83 -3.95 -13.62
C PHE A 103 5.80 -2.45 -13.27
N GLN A 104 4.62 -1.82 -13.23
CA GLN A 104 4.50 -0.42 -12.80
C GLN A 104 5.00 -0.21 -11.36
N THR A 105 4.53 -1.03 -10.42
CA THR A 105 4.87 -0.91 -8.99
C THR A 105 6.36 -1.16 -8.74
N ALA A 106 6.96 -2.17 -9.40
CA ALA A 106 8.39 -2.44 -9.29
C ALA A 106 9.24 -1.35 -9.95
N PHE A 107 8.81 -0.82 -11.12
CA PHE A 107 9.52 0.26 -11.80
C PHE A 107 9.49 1.56 -10.99
N LEU A 108 8.40 1.87 -10.27
CA LEU A 108 8.35 3.02 -9.37
C LEU A 108 9.44 2.94 -8.29
N ASN A 109 9.54 1.78 -7.63
CA ASN A 109 10.46 1.54 -6.52
C ASN A 109 11.94 1.59 -6.98
N PHE A 110 12.31 0.84 -8.02
CA PHE A 110 13.71 0.74 -8.44
C PHE A 110 14.18 1.85 -9.39
N PHE A 111 13.27 2.46 -10.16
CA PHE A 111 13.63 3.25 -11.34
C PHE A 111 12.76 4.49 -11.58
N GLY A 112 11.89 4.91 -10.64
CA GLY A 112 10.74 5.79 -10.87
C GLY A 112 10.95 7.20 -11.47
N ARG A 113 12.17 7.54 -11.90
CA ARG A 113 12.55 8.76 -12.65
C ARG A 113 12.07 10.08 -12.01
N PRO A 114 12.21 10.28 -10.69
CA PRO A 114 11.80 11.53 -10.07
C PRO A 114 12.64 12.73 -10.56
N PRO A 115 12.08 13.95 -10.53
CA PRO A 115 12.85 15.17 -10.74
C PRO A 115 14.01 15.33 -9.74
N SER A 116 15.10 15.96 -10.21
CA SER A 116 16.25 16.28 -9.37
C SER A 116 16.09 17.67 -8.75
N PHE A 117 16.10 17.70 -7.42
CA PHE A 117 16.02 18.87 -6.55
C PHE A 117 16.34 18.41 -5.12
N THR A 118 16.58 19.38 -4.23
CA THR A 118 16.90 19.17 -2.80
C THR A 118 15.83 19.84 -1.94
N TYR A 119 15.40 19.20 -0.85
CA TYR A 119 14.50 19.82 0.13
C TYR A 119 15.27 20.65 1.17
N ARG A 120 14.63 21.68 1.71
CA ARG A 120 15.07 22.39 2.92
C ARG A 120 14.45 21.69 4.14
N ARG A 121 15.24 21.07 5.00
CA ARG A 121 14.72 20.40 6.20
C ARG A 121 14.51 21.38 7.35
N GLN A 122 13.32 21.33 7.92
CA GLN A 122 13.00 21.80 9.27
C GLN A 122 12.82 20.59 10.19
N LEU A 123 13.29 20.70 11.44
CA LEU A 123 12.91 19.78 12.50
C LEU A 123 11.72 20.37 13.25
N PHE A 124 10.69 19.56 13.46
CA PHE A 124 9.46 19.93 14.15
C PHE A 124 9.30 19.02 15.38
N THR A 125 9.16 19.63 16.56
CA THR A 125 8.94 18.89 17.81
C THR A 125 7.43 18.90 18.11
N VAL A 126 6.86 17.70 18.21
CA VAL A 126 5.47 17.46 18.62
C VAL A 126 5.32 17.48 20.15
N HIS A 127 4.09 17.60 20.65
CA HIS A 127 3.79 17.84 22.06
C HIS A 127 4.39 16.80 23.04
N ASP A 128 4.57 15.56 22.59
CA ASP A 128 5.13 14.45 23.38
C ASP A 128 6.69 14.37 23.37
N GLY A 129 7.36 15.36 22.78
CA GLY A 129 8.83 15.40 22.62
C GLY A 129 9.36 14.62 21.42
N GLY A 130 8.48 14.01 20.62
CA GLY A 130 8.83 13.41 19.33
C GLY A 130 9.38 14.45 18.34
N THR A 131 10.24 14.01 17.43
CA THR A 131 10.81 14.85 16.37
C THR A 131 10.40 14.32 15.00
N ILE A 132 9.85 15.23 14.19
CA ILE A 132 9.43 15.02 12.80
C ILE A 132 10.34 15.84 11.88
N ALA A 133 10.67 15.28 10.71
CA ALA A 133 11.30 16.05 9.63
C ALA A 133 10.22 16.63 8.71
N LEU A 134 10.14 17.97 8.65
CA LEU A 134 9.39 18.70 7.64
C LEU A 134 10.34 19.06 6.49
N ASP A 135 10.20 18.37 5.36
CA ASP A 135 11.07 18.58 4.19
C ASP A 135 10.37 19.50 3.17
N TRP A 136 10.82 20.75 3.11
CA TRP A 136 10.21 21.81 2.30
C TRP A 136 10.79 21.90 0.88
N LEU A 137 9.93 22.23 -0.08
CA LEU A 137 10.31 22.68 -1.43
C LEU A 137 9.46 23.91 -1.76
N LEU A 138 10.08 25.08 -1.90
CA LEU A 138 9.39 26.33 -2.17
C LEU A 138 9.32 26.63 -3.67
N VAL A 139 8.42 27.51 -4.08
CA VAL A 139 8.33 27.98 -5.47
C VAL A 139 9.68 28.57 -5.95
N SER A 140 10.36 29.33 -5.09
CA SER A 140 11.67 29.93 -5.38
C SER A 140 12.81 28.90 -5.55
N ASP A 141 12.72 27.71 -4.94
CA ASP A 141 13.70 26.63 -5.15
C ASP A 141 13.60 26.03 -6.57
N VAL A 142 12.45 26.14 -7.22
CA VAL A 142 12.18 25.57 -8.55
C VAL A 142 12.20 26.62 -9.67
N ALA A 143 11.84 27.86 -9.37
CA ALA A 143 11.85 28.98 -10.32
C ALA A 143 13.28 29.40 -10.77
N GLY A 144 14.32 29.00 -10.04
CA GLY A 144 15.72 29.30 -10.38
C GLY A 144 16.16 30.73 -10.06
N ASP A 145 15.38 31.50 -9.31
CA ASP A 145 15.74 32.86 -8.90
C ASP A 145 16.73 32.85 -7.71
N PHE A 146 18.01 32.70 -8.05
CA PHE A 146 19.15 32.81 -7.14
C PHE A 146 19.28 34.18 -6.45
N SER A 147 18.53 35.22 -6.86
CA SER A 147 18.59 36.55 -6.24
C SER A 147 17.71 36.67 -4.99
N SER A 148 16.81 35.71 -4.73
CA SER A 148 15.86 35.78 -3.62
C SER A 148 16.49 35.36 -2.27
N THR A 149 17.04 36.34 -1.54
CA THR A 149 17.57 36.14 -0.17
C THR A 149 16.48 35.87 0.88
N ALA A 150 15.21 36.02 0.52
CA ALA A 150 14.04 35.69 1.33
C ALA A 150 13.89 34.17 1.55
N LYS A 151 14.70 33.62 2.45
CA LYS A 151 14.68 32.19 2.84
C LYS A 151 13.49 31.78 3.74
N VAL A 152 12.60 32.72 4.05
CA VAL A 152 11.50 32.59 5.02
C VAL A 152 10.20 32.99 4.32
N ILE A 153 9.17 32.15 4.43
CA ILE A 153 7.80 32.46 3.99
C ILE A 153 7.25 33.56 4.90
N SER A 154 6.75 34.66 4.34
CA SER A 154 6.12 35.72 5.14
C SER A 154 4.78 35.25 5.72
N LYS A 155 4.38 35.77 6.89
CA LYS A 155 3.01 35.55 7.41
C LYS A 155 1.94 36.25 6.56
N ASP A 156 2.36 37.17 5.69
CA ASP A 156 1.53 37.83 4.68
C ASP A 156 1.48 37.10 3.33
N ASP A 157 2.25 36.01 3.15
CA ASP A 157 2.27 35.23 1.91
C ASP A 157 0.94 34.49 1.70
N THR A 158 0.41 34.57 0.47
CA THR A 158 -0.83 33.92 0.03
C THR A 158 -0.59 32.71 -0.88
N THR A 159 0.67 32.41 -1.20
CA THR A 159 1.08 31.26 -2.02
C THR A 159 0.53 29.96 -1.40
N PRO A 160 -0.30 29.18 -2.11
CA PRO A 160 -0.94 28.00 -1.54
C PRO A 160 0.09 26.96 -1.11
N LEU A 161 -0.17 26.34 0.04
CA LEU A 161 0.73 25.39 0.69
C LEU A 161 0.12 24.00 0.65
N VAL A 162 0.89 22.99 0.22
CA VAL A 162 0.47 21.59 0.26
C VAL A 162 1.36 20.75 1.18
N VAL A 163 0.74 20.13 2.19
CA VAL A 163 1.39 19.11 3.03
C VAL A 163 1.24 17.74 2.38
N ILE A 164 2.35 17.01 2.22
CA ILE A 164 2.37 15.65 1.70
C ILE A 164 2.65 14.66 2.84
N ILE A 165 1.82 13.62 2.95
CA ILE A 165 1.94 12.55 3.95
C ILE A 165 2.33 11.25 3.22
N PRO A 166 3.59 10.77 3.37
CA PRO A 166 4.11 9.60 2.66
C PRO A 166 3.43 8.26 3.05
N GLY A 167 3.66 7.24 2.22
CA GLY A 167 3.26 5.86 2.50
C GLY A 167 4.10 5.15 3.58
N LEU A 168 3.78 3.86 3.80
CA LEU A 168 4.42 3.02 4.81
C LEU A 168 5.94 2.92 4.60
N THR A 169 6.74 3.17 5.64
CA THR A 169 8.21 3.15 5.60
C THR A 169 8.80 4.01 4.47
N SER A 170 8.12 5.11 4.12
CA SER A 170 8.45 5.99 3.01
C SER A 170 8.62 7.44 3.48
N ASP A 171 9.40 8.21 2.73
CA ASP A 171 9.79 9.59 3.08
C ASP A 171 9.86 10.51 1.84
N SER A 172 10.29 11.75 2.06
CA SER A 172 10.46 12.79 1.05
C SER A 172 11.34 12.39 -0.15
N ALA A 173 12.27 11.44 0.01
CA ALA A 173 13.15 10.98 -1.07
C ALA A 173 12.45 10.00 -2.03
N ALA A 174 11.31 9.43 -1.64
CA ALA A 174 10.58 8.45 -2.46
C ALA A 174 10.12 9.06 -3.80
N ALA A 175 10.26 8.28 -4.89
CA ALA A 175 10.10 8.81 -6.25
C ALA A 175 8.73 9.46 -6.51
N TYR A 176 7.65 8.89 -5.96
CA TYR A 176 6.29 9.42 -6.12
C TYR A 176 6.08 10.73 -5.34
N VAL A 177 6.66 10.87 -4.13
CA VAL A 177 6.65 12.13 -3.36
C VAL A 177 7.41 13.20 -4.14
N LYS A 178 8.58 12.88 -4.69
CA LYS A 178 9.37 13.83 -5.49
C LYS A 178 8.68 14.27 -6.77
N HIS A 179 7.94 13.38 -7.46
CA HIS A 179 7.10 13.75 -8.60
C HIS A 179 6.00 14.74 -8.19
N LEU A 180 5.27 14.47 -7.11
CA LEU A 180 4.22 15.35 -6.61
C LEU A 180 4.79 16.70 -6.17
N ALA A 181 5.80 16.72 -5.31
CA ALA A 181 6.40 17.93 -4.78
C ALA A 181 6.92 18.86 -5.89
N TYR A 182 7.70 18.32 -6.84
CA TYR A 182 8.17 19.11 -7.97
C TYR A 182 7.02 19.58 -8.87
N SER A 183 6.00 18.74 -9.11
CA SER A 183 4.84 19.11 -9.93
C SER A 183 4.00 20.22 -9.30
N MET A 184 3.93 20.31 -7.96
CA MET A 184 3.24 21.40 -7.26
C MET A 184 4.11 22.67 -7.24
N ALA A 185 5.38 22.57 -6.84
CA ALA A 185 6.29 23.72 -6.75
C ALA A 185 6.57 24.41 -8.10
N SER A 186 6.70 23.63 -9.19
CA SER A 186 6.82 24.16 -10.56
C SER A 186 5.56 24.89 -11.07
N HIS A 187 4.45 24.84 -10.33
CA HIS A 187 3.19 25.49 -10.67
C HIS A 187 2.74 26.54 -9.63
N GLY A 188 3.67 27.04 -8.79
CA GLY A 188 3.39 28.15 -7.86
C GLY A 188 2.81 27.75 -6.51
N TRP A 189 3.12 26.55 -6.02
CA TRP A 189 2.70 26.06 -4.69
C TRP A 189 3.90 25.84 -3.79
N ASN A 190 3.85 26.27 -2.54
CA ASN A 190 4.82 25.83 -1.55
C ASN A 190 4.49 24.40 -1.11
N VAL A 191 5.51 23.57 -0.90
CA VAL A 191 5.33 22.15 -0.54
C VAL A 191 6.09 21.84 0.74
N VAL A 192 5.47 21.05 1.61
CA VAL A 192 6.13 20.46 2.79
C VAL A 192 5.80 18.97 2.88
N VAL A 193 6.81 18.12 2.92
CA VAL A 193 6.62 16.69 3.21
C VAL A 193 6.68 16.49 4.72
N SER A 194 5.56 16.09 5.31
CA SER A 194 5.51 15.66 6.71
C SER A 194 5.92 14.20 6.79
N ASN A 195 7.22 13.96 7.02
CA ASN A 195 7.74 12.60 7.15
C ASN A 195 7.26 11.97 8.47
N HIS A 196 7.02 10.65 8.48
CA HIS A 196 6.66 9.96 9.72
C HIS A 196 7.84 9.88 10.70
N ARG A 197 7.54 9.76 12.00
CA ARG A 197 8.55 9.59 13.07
C ARG A 197 9.54 8.48 12.73
N GLY A 198 10.84 8.76 12.87
CA GLY A 198 11.91 7.80 12.60
C GLY A 198 12.20 7.51 11.12
N LEU A 199 11.63 8.26 10.16
CA LEU A 199 11.94 8.16 8.74
C LEU A 199 12.76 9.37 8.25
N ALA A 200 13.08 9.41 6.96
CA ALA A 200 13.87 10.47 6.31
C ALA A 200 15.28 10.69 6.89
N GLY A 201 15.80 9.72 7.66
CA GLY A 201 17.08 9.82 8.39
C GLY A 201 17.00 10.41 9.79
N MET A 202 15.79 10.58 10.36
CA MET A 202 15.61 11.00 11.76
C MET A 202 15.66 9.79 12.72
N SER A 203 16.26 9.98 13.90
CA SER A 203 16.06 9.11 15.05
C SER A 203 14.71 9.39 15.71
N ILE A 204 14.12 8.37 16.34
CA ILE A 204 12.95 8.56 17.21
C ILE A 204 13.40 9.15 18.56
N THR A 205 12.70 10.18 19.04
CA THR A 205 13.00 10.91 20.29
C THR A 205 11.93 10.76 21.37
N SER A 206 10.90 9.96 21.10
CA SER A 206 9.70 9.74 21.92
C SER A 206 9.35 8.26 21.99
N ASP A 207 8.61 7.82 23.01
CA ASP A 207 8.10 6.45 23.05
C ASP A 207 6.91 6.20 22.09
N CYS A 208 6.35 7.26 21.49
CA CYS A 208 5.32 7.20 20.45
C CYS A 208 5.92 6.97 19.06
N PHE A 209 5.28 6.07 18.29
CA PHE A 209 5.64 5.67 16.92
C PHE A 209 4.44 5.89 15.99
N TYR A 210 4.67 6.27 14.74
CA TYR A 210 3.60 6.32 13.74
C TYR A 210 3.04 4.92 13.45
N ASN A 211 1.75 4.86 13.12
CA ASN A 211 1.03 3.65 12.70
C ASN A 211 -0.10 4.03 11.73
N ALA A 212 -0.85 3.05 11.21
CA ALA A 212 -1.83 3.26 10.15
C ALA A 212 -2.98 4.23 10.47
N GLY A 213 -3.24 4.52 11.75
CA GLY A 213 -4.26 5.48 12.20
C GLY A 213 -3.74 6.57 13.12
N TRP A 214 -2.42 6.81 13.14
CA TRP A 214 -1.78 7.84 13.97
C TRP A 214 -1.98 9.23 13.38
N THR A 215 -3.13 9.84 13.69
CA THR A 215 -3.58 11.12 13.13
C THR A 215 -3.04 12.35 13.86
N GLU A 216 -2.46 12.18 15.06
CA GLU A 216 -2.03 13.29 15.91
C GLU A 216 -0.83 14.06 15.32
N ASP A 217 0.15 13.36 14.74
CA ASP A 217 1.28 14.00 14.04
C ASP A 217 0.80 14.88 12.87
N VAL A 218 -0.25 14.45 12.16
CA VAL A 218 -0.86 15.21 11.06
C VAL A 218 -1.62 16.42 11.61
N ARG A 219 -2.40 16.23 12.68
CA ARG A 219 -3.11 17.31 13.39
C ARG A 219 -2.16 18.40 13.85
N GLU A 220 -1.07 18.05 14.54
CA GLU A 220 -0.09 19.02 15.04
C GLU A 220 0.61 19.77 13.91
N VAL A 221 1.06 19.08 12.86
CA VAL A 221 1.72 19.71 11.71
C VAL A 221 0.75 20.62 10.94
N VAL A 222 -0.49 20.18 10.67
CA VAL A 222 -1.51 21.00 9.99
C VAL A 222 -1.84 22.26 10.81
N ASN A 223 -2.06 22.11 12.12
CA ASN A 223 -2.32 23.25 13.01
C ASN A 223 -1.13 24.21 13.11
N TYR A 224 0.10 23.70 13.11
CA TYR A 224 1.32 24.51 13.07
C TYR A 224 1.41 25.32 11.76
N LEU A 225 1.27 24.66 10.61
CA LEU A 225 1.37 25.30 9.29
C LEU A 225 0.29 26.36 9.09
N HIS A 226 -0.95 26.08 9.52
CA HIS A 226 -2.06 27.03 9.45
C HIS A 226 -1.83 28.28 10.34
N ARG A 227 -1.18 28.11 11.51
CA ARG A 227 -0.85 29.23 12.42
C ARG A 227 0.33 30.08 11.96
N GLU A 228 1.32 29.47 11.31
CA GLU A 228 2.49 30.20 10.80
C GLU A 228 2.26 30.85 9.43
N HIS A 229 1.38 30.29 8.60
CA HIS A 229 1.03 30.81 7.28
C HIS A 229 -0.48 31.12 7.14
N PRO A 230 -1.05 32.00 8.00
CA PRO A 230 -2.51 32.17 8.15
C PRO A 230 -3.22 32.82 6.94
N LYS A 231 -2.48 33.26 5.92
CA LYS A 231 -3.01 33.77 4.65
C LYS A 231 -2.81 32.80 3.46
N ALA A 232 -2.02 31.74 3.64
CA ALA A 232 -1.80 30.72 2.62
C ALA A 232 -2.87 29.63 2.73
N PRO A 233 -3.67 29.37 1.67
CA PRO A 233 -4.59 28.25 1.68
C PRO A 233 -3.83 26.92 1.80
N LEU A 234 -4.12 26.16 2.85
CA LEU A 234 -3.45 24.90 3.18
C LEU A 234 -4.22 23.71 2.61
N PHE A 235 -3.54 22.84 1.87
CA PHE A 235 -4.06 21.63 1.26
C PHE A 235 -3.28 20.39 1.70
N ALA A 236 -3.86 19.20 1.65
CA ALA A 236 -3.22 17.96 2.09
C ALA A 236 -3.26 16.84 1.03
N VAL A 237 -2.16 16.11 0.84
CA VAL A 237 -2.11 14.93 -0.04
C VAL A 237 -1.51 13.74 0.69
N GLY A 238 -2.32 12.70 0.88
CA GLY A 238 -1.90 11.44 1.49
C GLY A 238 -1.70 10.34 0.45
N THR A 239 -0.72 9.47 0.68
CA THR A 239 -0.37 8.37 -0.23
C THR A 239 -0.28 7.03 0.52
N SER A 240 -0.88 5.96 -0.01
CA SER A 240 -0.88 4.63 0.63
C SER A 240 -1.36 4.70 2.09
N ILE A 241 -0.61 4.20 3.07
CA ILE A 241 -0.91 4.36 4.50
C ILE A 241 -1.04 5.84 4.93
N GLY A 242 -0.28 6.76 4.33
CA GLY A 242 -0.46 8.21 4.55
C GLY A 242 -1.79 8.75 4.02
N ALA A 243 -2.39 8.10 3.02
CA ALA A 243 -3.75 8.40 2.56
C ALA A 243 -4.81 7.93 3.56
N ASN A 244 -4.59 6.77 4.18
CA ASN A 244 -5.46 6.26 5.25
C ASN A 244 -5.41 7.16 6.49
N ILE A 245 -4.21 7.55 6.94
CA ILE A 245 -4.03 8.48 8.06
C ILE A 245 -4.71 9.82 7.73
N LEU A 246 -4.50 10.38 6.53
CA LEU A 246 -5.14 11.63 6.12
C LEU A 246 -6.67 11.53 6.15
N VAL A 247 -7.26 10.51 5.51
CA VAL A 247 -8.73 10.40 5.44
C VAL A 247 -9.34 10.18 6.83
N LYS A 248 -8.69 9.38 7.69
CA LYS A 248 -9.10 9.23 9.09
C LYS A 248 -9.08 10.59 9.81
N TYR A 249 -7.98 11.35 9.68
CA TYR A 249 -7.87 12.70 10.26
C TYR A 249 -9.00 13.64 9.78
N LEU A 250 -9.28 13.69 8.47
CA LEU A 250 -10.34 14.54 7.91
C LEU A 250 -11.76 14.18 8.41
N GLY A 251 -12.00 12.92 8.78
CA GLY A 251 -13.28 12.45 9.34
C GLY A 251 -13.35 12.41 10.87
N GLU A 252 -12.21 12.53 11.56
CA GLU A 252 -12.15 12.81 13.00
C GLU A 252 -12.41 14.30 13.28
N ASP A 253 -11.91 15.19 12.44
CA ASP A 253 -12.03 16.65 12.63
C ASP A 253 -13.30 17.25 12.00
N GLY A 254 -13.77 16.67 10.88
CA GLY A 254 -14.94 17.15 10.14
C GLY A 254 -14.79 18.62 9.74
N GLU A 255 -15.81 19.44 10.05
CA GLU A 255 -15.81 20.89 9.77
C GLU A 255 -14.62 21.64 10.42
N ASN A 256 -14.04 21.11 11.50
CA ASN A 256 -12.95 21.79 12.23
C ASN A 256 -11.60 21.72 11.52
N THR A 257 -11.45 20.91 10.46
CA THR A 257 -10.17 20.73 9.76
C THR A 257 -9.64 22.06 9.19
N PRO A 258 -8.41 22.52 9.50
CA PRO A 258 -7.82 23.76 8.95
C PRO A 258 -7.25 23.59 7.52
N VAL A 259 -7.90 22.75 6.69
CA VAL A 259 -7.43 22.35 5.35
C VAL A 259 -8.50 22.68 4.31
N ALA A 260 -8.13 23.48 3.31
CA ALA A 260 -9.02 23.97 2.24
C ALA A 260 -9.44 22.90 1.23
N GLY A 261 -8.67 21.81 1.13
CA GLY A 261 -8.93 20.69 0.23
C GLY A 261 -7.88 19.59 0.33
N ALA A 262 -8.22 18.38 -0.08
CA ALA A 262 -7.37 17.22 0.08
C ALA A 262 -7.37 16.25 -1.11
N ALA A 263 -6.37 15.37 -1.17
CA ALA A 263 -6.35 14.21 -2.05
C ALA A 263 -5.81 12.94 -1.36
N SER A 264 -6.38 11.78 -1.70
CA SER A 264 -6.10 10.47 -1.12
C SER A 264 -5.75 9.47 -2.21
N ILE A 265 -4.51 8.96 -2.25
CA ILE A 265 -3.97 8.20 -3.39
C ILE A 265 -3.59 6.77 -2.96
N CYS A 266 -4.21 5.76 -3.58
CA CYS A 266 -4.06 4.34 -3.25
C CYS A 266 -4.21 4.05 -1.74
N SER A 267 -5.19 4.67 -1.08
CA SER A 267 -5.50 4.33 0.31
C SER A 267 -5.90 2.86 0.43
N PRO A 268 -5.48 2.13 1.48
CA PRO A 268 -6.01 0.81 1.80
C PRO A 268 -7.47 0.81 2.26
N TRP A 269 -8.00 1.95 2.76
CA TRP A 269 -9.36 2.15 3.29
C TRP A 269 -9.76 1.25 4.48
N ASP A 270 -9.89 -0.05 4.25
CA ASP A 270 -10.11 -1.11 5.24
C ASP A 270 -8.84 -1.98 5.35
N LEU A 271 -8.19 -1.87 6.51
CA LEU A 271 -6.95 -2.57 6.83
C LEU A 271 -7.18 -4.08 7.07
N VAL A 272 -8.36 -4.48 7.53
CA VAL A 272 -8.74 -5.90 7.73
C VAL A 272 -8.95 -6.59 6.39
N VAL A 273 -9.61 -5.92 5.43
CA VAL A 273 -9.77 -6.42 4.06
C VAL A 273 -8.42 -6.44 3.33
N CYS A 274 -7.57 -5.44 3.52
CA CYS A 274 -6.22 -5.40 2.94
C CYS A 274 -5.28 -6.49 3.51
N ASP A 275 -5.24 -6.73 4.82
CA ASP A 275 -4.48 -7.83 5.44
C ASP A 275 -4.93 -9.20 4.91
N ARG A 276 -6.25 -9.42 4.89
CA ARG A 276 -6.83 -10.62 4.29
C ARG A 276 -6.45 -10.75 2.82
N PHE A 277 -6.43 -9.67 2.04
CA PHE A 277 -6.06 -9.68 0.63
C PHE A 277 -4.57 -9.96 0.39
N ILE A 278 -3.68 -9.29 1.13
CA ILE A 278 -2.22 -9.44 0.98
C ILE A 278 -1.77 -10.88 1.32
N SER A 279 -2.54 -11.57 2.16
CA SER A 279 -2.36 -12.97 2.52
C SER A 279 -2.89 -14.01 1.52
N ARG A 280 -3.68 -13.64 0.49
CA ARG A 280 -4.39 -14.60 -0.40
C ARG A 280 -3.49 -15.39 -1.35
N LYS A 281 -2.99 -14.74 -2.42
CA LYS A 281 -2.25 -15.42 -3.50
C LYS A 281 -0.73 -15.33 -3.27
N LEU A 282 0.04 -16.16 -3.98
CA LEU A 282 1.50 -16.15 -3.92
C LEU A 282 2.12 -14.78 -4.24
N VAL A 283 1.59 -14.06 -5.25
CA VAL A 283 2.07 -12.72 -5.64
C VAL A 283 1.84 -11.71 -4.52
N GLN A 284 0.63 -11.64 -3.97
CA GLN A 284 0.29 -10.79 -2.83
C GLN A 284 1.20 -11.09 -1.61
N ARG A 285 1.50 -12.36 -1.32
CA ARG A 285 2.46 -12.74 -0.26
C ARG A 285 3.90 -12.26 -0.53
N CYS A 286 4.30 -12.04 -1.79
CA CYS A 286 5.57 -11.38 -2.10
C CYS A 286 5.55 -9.88 -1.75
N TYR A 287 4.41 -9.20 -1.90
CA TYR A 287 4.24 -7.81 -1.46
C TYR A 287 4.20 -7.69 0.06
N ASP A 288 3.40 -8.52 0.74
CA ASP A 288 3.40 -8.67 2.20
C ASP A 288 4.83 -8.85 2.73
N ARG A 289 5.58 -9.80 2.14
CA ARG A 289 6.96 -10.07 2.54
C ARG A 289 7.89 -8.88 2.29
N ALA A 290 7.70 -8.12 1.21
CA ALA A 290 8.49 -6.92 0.92
C ALA A 290 8.20 -5.77 1.90
N LEU A 291 6.92 -5.52 2.22
CA LEU A 291 6.50 -4.55 3.23
C LEU A 291 7.03 -4.93 4.61
N THR A 292 6.98 -6.23 4.97
CA THR A 292 7.57 -6.78 6.19
C THR A 292 9.08 -6.51 6.28
N ILE A 293 9.81 -6.61 5.16
CA ILE A 293 11.25 -6.31 5.13
C ILE A 293 11.49 -4.81 5.35
N GLY A 294 10.65 -3.93 4.78
CA GLY A 294 10.69 -2.49 5.05
C GLY A 294 10.45 -2.15 6.52
N LEU A 295 9.38 -2.70 7.11
CA LEU A 295 9.02 -2.53 8.53
C LEU A 295 10.14 -3.00 9.47
N LYS A 296 10.77 -4.14 9.16
CA LYS A 296 11.91 -4.66 9.92
C LYS A 296 13.18 -3.84 9.74
N GLY A 297 13.38 -3.24 8.57
CA GLY A 297 14.44 -2.25 8.33
C GLY A 297 14.25 -1.00 9.21
N TYR A 298 13.04 -0.43 9.20
CA TYR A 298 12.65 0.67 10.09
C TYR A 298 12.84 0.31 11.57
N ALA A 299 12.40 -0.87 11.99
CA ALA A 299 12.58 -1.33 13.37
C ALA A 299 14.06 -1.54 13.75
N GLN A 300 14.91 -1.92 12.80
CA GLN A 300 16.35 -2.08 13.02
C GLN A 300 17.09 -0.75 13.16
N LEU A 301 16.59 0.34 12.56
CA LEU A 301 17.12 1.71 12.79
C LEU A 301 16.85 2.18 14.22
N HIS A 302 15.67 1.85 14.77
CA HIS A 302 15.21 2.30 16.11
C HIS A 302 15.26 1.20 17.16
N GLN A 303 16.12 0.19 16.95
CA GLN A 303 16.21 -1.00 17.79
C GLN A 303 16.36 -0.72 19.30
N PRO A 304 17.17 0.26 19.77
CA PRO A 304 17.31 0.53 21.21
C PRO A 304 16.01 0.93 21.91
N ILE A 305 15.08 1.56 21.18
CA ILE A 305 13.77 1.97 21.71
C ILE A 305 12.77 0.82 21.56
N LEU A 306 12.71 0.19 20.38
CA LEU A 306 11.78 -0.92 20.14
C LEU A 306 12.09 -2.17 20.98
N SER A 307 13.34 -2.45 21.34
CA SER A 307 13.66 -3.56 22.25
C SER A 307 13.28 -3.31 23.71
N ARG A 308 12.85 -2.09 24.06
CA ARG A 308 12.26 -1.75 25.35
C ARG A 308 10.73 -1.73 25.32
N LEU A 309 10.13 -1.32 24.19
CA LEU A 309 8.68 -1.12 24.05
C LEU A 309 7.94 -2.30 23.38
N ALA A 310 8.65 -3.22 22.74
CA ALA A 310 8.07 -4.24 21.88
C ALA A 310 8.83 -5.58 21.89
N ASN A 311 8.22 -6.61 21.31
CA ASN A 311 8.81 -7.95 21.24
C ASN A 311 9.86 -8.02 20.11
N TRP A 312 11.08 -7.57 20.41
CA TRP A 312 12.20 -7.50 19.47
C TRP A 312 12.48 -8.83 18.74
N GLU A 313 12.45 -9.96 19.44
CA GLU A 313 12.70 -11.27 18.84
C GLU A 313 11.54 -11.73 17.94
N GLY A 314 10.31 -11.36 18.29
CA GLY A 314 9.13 -11.48 17.43
C GLY A 314 9.30 -10.67 16.14
N ILE A 315 9.58 -9.36 16.24
CA ILE A 315 9.85 -8.46 15.11
C ILE A 315 10.94 -9.04 14.18
N ARG A 316 12.04 -9.51 14.77
CA ARG A 316 13.16 -10.13 14.03
C ARG A 316 12.74 -11.42 13.32
N LYS A 317 11.75 -12.15 13.83
CA LYS A 317 11.17 -13.37 13.21
C LYS A 317 10.04 -13.11 12.21
N SER A 318 9.33 -11.97 12.28
CA SER A 318 8.13 -11.66 11.48
C SER A 318 8.29 -11.99 9.99
N ARG A 319 7.27 -12.66 9.45
CA ARG A 319 7.16 -13.15 8.06
C ARG A 319 6.20 -12.28 7.24
N SER A 320 5.07 -11.89 7.84
CA SER A 320 4.06 -10.96 7.32
C SER A 320 4.07 -9.59 8.02
N VAL A 321 3.33 -8.63 7.45
CA VAL A 321 3.00 -7.33 8.08
C VAL A 321 2.19 -7.57 9.36
N ARG A 322 1.24 -8.51 9.33
CA ARG A 322 0.43 -8.91 10.50
C ARG A 322 1.29 -9.44 11.65
N ASP A 323 2.34 -10.22 11.35
CA ASP A 323 3.32 -10.69 12.34
C ASP A 323 4.14 -9.54 12.93
N PHE A 324 4.41 -8.49 12.13
CA PHE A 324 5.12 -7.30 12.61
C PHE A 324 4.20 -6.48 13.51
N ASP A 325 2.96 -6.23 13.09
CA ASP A 325 1.99 -5.47 13.88
C ASP A 325 1.66 -6.16 15.21
N ASN A 326 1.58 -7.49 15.24
CA ASN A 326 1.41 -8.28 16.47
C ASN A 326 2.59 -8.17 17.45
N HIS A 327 3.81 -7.94 16.94
CA HIS A 327 5.03 -7.93 17.76
C HIS A 327 5.61 -6.54 18.02
N ALA A 328 5.18 -5.52 17.27
CA ALA A 328 5.54 -4.12 17.42
C ALA A 328 4.30 -3.24 17.63
N THR A 329 3.51 -3.03 16.57
CA THR A 329 2.53 -1.94 16.48
C THR A 329 1.42 -2.05 17.53
N CYS A 330 0.95 -3.25 17.84
CA CYS A 330 -0.05 -3.46 18.89
C CYS A 330 0.51 -3.19 20.29
N LEU A 331 1.78 -3.54 20.56
CA LEU A 331 2.40 -3.31 21.87
C LEU A 331 2.69 -1.82 22.09
N VAL A 332 3.29 -1.15 21.10
CA VAL A 332 3.60 0.29 21.17
C VAL A 332 2.33 1.14 21.14
N GLY A 333 1.37 0.81 20.26
CA GLY A 333 0.08 1.48 20.14
C GLY A 333 -0.96 1.06 21.18
N LYS A 334 -0.63 0.14 22.10
CA LYS A 334 -1.51 -0.39 23.16
C LYS A 334 -2.84 -0.96 22.65
N PHE A 335 -2.81 -1.61 21.48
CA PHE A 335 -3.94 -2.34 20.92
C PHE A 335 -3.99 -3.78 21.44
N GLU A 336 -5.19 -4.24 21.76
CA GLU A 336 -5.49 -5.54 22.37
C GLU A 336 -5.28 -6.69 21.38
N THR A 337 -5.56 -6.46 20.10
CA THR A 337 -5.29 -7.40 19.00
C THR A 337 -4.98 -6.65 17.71
N VAL A 338 -4.34 -7.33 16.74
CA VAL A 338 -4.12 -6.79 15.40
C VAL A 338 -5.43 -6.47 14.68
N ASP A 339 -6.50 -7.26 14.89
CA ASP A 339 -7.81 -6.95 14.29
C ASP A 339 -8.50 -5.75 14.98
N THR A 340 -8.19 -5.46 16.25
CA THR A 340 -8.67 -4.23 16.90
C THR A 340 -7.92 -3.01 16.37
N TYR A 341 -6.59 -3.11 16.21
CA TYR A 341 -5.76 -2.11 15.55
C TYR A 341 -6.27 -1.80 14.13
N TYR A 342 -6.41 -2.83 13.28
CA TYR A 342 -6.88 -2.65 11.91
C TYR A 342 -8.30 -2.06 11.84
N ARG A 343 -9.24 -2.47 12.70
CA ARG A 343 -10.58 -1.82 12.75
C ARG A 343 -10.51 -0.36 13.19
N ARG A 344 -9.86 -0.05 14.31
CA ARG A 344 -9.76 1.33 14.85
C ARG A 344 -8.97 2.29 13.94
N CYS A 345 -8.06 1.76 13.12
CA CYS A 345 -7.22 2.55 12.23
C CYS A 345 -7.71 2.57 10.77
N SER A 346 -8.76 1.84 10.39
CA SER A 346 -9.30 1.87 9.03
C SER A 346 -10.04 3.17 8.73
N SER A 347 -9.70 3.85 7.64
CA SER A 347 -10.28 5.13 7.25
C SER A 347 -11.69 5.05 6.67
N VAL A 348 -12.15 3.87 6.23
CA VAL A 348 -13.54 3.67 5.75
C VAL A 348 -14.59 4.16 6.78
N SER A 349 -14.39 3.85 8.06
CA SER A 349 -15.31 4.20 9.15
C SER A 349 -15.50 5.71 9.35
N TYR A 350 -14.62 6.53 8.77
CA TYR A 350 -14.58 7.98 8.95
C TYR A 350 -15.06 8.75 7.69
N ILE A 351 -15.31 8.05 6.58
CA ILE A 351 -15.70 8.64 5.28
C ILE A 351 -16.94 9.54 5.38
N GLY A 352 -17.93 9.14 6.18
CA GLY A 352 -19.18 9.90 6.34
C GLY A 352 -19.01 11.29 6.96
N ASN A 353 -17.96 11.50 7.75
CA ASN A 353 -17.73 12.76 8.49
C ASN A 353 -16.83 13.75 7.73
N VAL A 354 -16.16 13.32 6.65
CA VAL A 354 -15.21 14.16 5.90
C VAL A 354 -15.93 15.39 5.34
N SER A 355 -15.62 16.55 5.91
CA SER A 355 -16.24 17.83 5.53
C SER A 355 -15.40 18.63 4.51
N VAL A 356 -14.15 18.22 4.29
CA VAL A 356 -13.20 18.86 3.38
C VAL A 356 -13.37 18.30 1.95
N PRO A 357 -13.34 19.14 0.89
CA PRO A 357 -13.32 18.70 -0.50
C PRO A 357 -12.16 17.72 -0.77
N LEU A 358 -12.48 16.49 -1.14
CA LEU A 358 -11.52 15.38 -1.19
C LEU A 358 -11.58 14.61 -2.52
N LEU A 359 -10.46 14.57 -3.24
CA LEU A 359 -10.27 13.69 -4.40
C LEU A 359 -9.61 12.38 -3.99
N CYS A 360 -10.33 11.27 -4.11
CA CYS A 360 -9.80 9.92 -3.88
C CYS A 360 -9.39 9.30 -5.22
N ILE A 361 -8.18 8.74 -5.33
CA ILE A 361 -7.69 8.04 -6.52
C ILE A 361 -7.28 6.61 -6.15
N SER A 362 -7.76 5.61 -6.90
CA SER A 362 -7.38 4.19 -6.70
C SER A 362 -7.32 3.43 -8.03
N ALA A 363 -6.33 2.54 -8.17
CA ALA A 363 -6.24 1.62 -9.30
C ALA A 363 -6.98 0.31 -8.97
N LEU A 364 -7.75 -0.21 -9.92
CA LEU A 364 -8.52 -1.45 -9.73
C LEU A 364 -7.67 -2.72 -9.88
N ASP A 365 -6.41 -2.57 -10.30
CA ASP A 365 -5.37 -3.62 -10.37
C ASP A 365 -4.24 -3.41 -9.33
N ASP A 366 -4.46 -2.55 -8.32
CA ASP A 366 -3.46 -2.30 -7.26
C ASP A 366 -3.14 -3.61 -6.51
N PRO A 367 -1.87 -4.07 -6.51
CA PRO A 367 -1.48 -5.35 -5.95
C PRO A 367 -1.35 -5.34 -4.42
N VAL A 368 -1.53 -4.17 -3.78
CA VAL A 368 -1.45 -3.97 -2.33
C VAL A 368 -2.82 -3.56 -1.76
N CYS A 369 -3.47 -2.56 -2.35
CA CYS A 369 -4.73 -1.98 -1.87
C CYS A 369 -5.91 -2.45 -2.74
N THR A 370 -6.56 -3.53 -2.34
CA THR A 370 -7.60 -4.18 -3.16
C THR A 370 -8.84 -3.32 -3.42
N ARG A 371 -9.43 -3.49 -4.61
CA ARG A 371 -10.76 -2.97 -4.96
C ARG A 371 -11.83 -3.27 -3.91
N GLU A 372 -11.72 -4.42 -3.25
CA GLU A 372 -12.69 -4.90 -2.24
C GLU A 372 -12.76 -4.02 -0.99
N ALA A 373 -11.72 -3.22 -0.71
CA ALA A 373 -11.68 -2.32 0.44
C ALA A 373 -12.20 -0.91 0.10
N ILE A 374 -12.39 -0.58 -1.17
CA ILE A 374 -12.80 0.77 -1.60
C ILE A 374 -14.24 1.05 -1.12
N PRO A 375 -14.48 2.14 -0.36
CA PRO A 375 -15.78 2.48 0.22
C PRO A 375 -16.68 3.16 -0.82
N TRP A 376 -17.24 2.36 -1.73
CA TRP A 376 -17.95 2.81 -2.92
C TRP A 376 -19.24 3.60 -2.63
N ASP A 377 -19.96 3.25 -1.57
CA ASP A 377 -21.28 3.84 -1.29
C ASP A 377 -21.20 4.94 -0.23
N GLU A 378 -20.22 4.88 0.67
CA GLU A 378 -19.86 5.97 1.57
C GLU A 378 -19.28 7.16 0.79
N CYS A 379 -18.43 6.91 -0.22
CA CYS A 379 -17.98 7.93 -1.19
C CYS A 379 -19.10 8.41 -2.13
N ARG A 380 -20.22 7.69 -2.24
CA ARG A 380 -21.40 8.11 -2.99
C ARG A 380 -22.37 8.94 -2.14
N ALA A 381 -22.39 8.72 -0.83
CA ALA A 381 -23.23 9.47 0.12
C ALA A 381 -22.58 10.79 0.60
N ASN A 382 -21.26 10.89 0.63
CA ASN A 382 -20.58 12.12 1.03
C ASN A 382 -20.39 13.10 -0.14
N LYS A 383 -21.10 14.23 -0.08
CA LYS A 383 -21.05 15.33 -1.07
C LYS A 383 -19.70 16.03 -1.22
N ASN A 384 -18.79 15.88 -0.27
CA ASN A 384 -17.45 16.49 -0.34
C ASN A 384 -16.44 15.61 -1.07
N ILE A 385 -16.77 14.35 -1.36
CA ILE A 385 -15.84 13.36 -1.89
C ILE A 385 -16.11 13.10 -3.38
N VAL A 386 -15.03 13.00 -4.15
CA VAL A 386 -15.05 12.45 -5.51
C VAL A 386 -14.03 11.31 -5.59
N LEU A 387 -14.53 10.08 -5.79
CA LEU A 387 -13.73 8.88 -5.98
C LEU A 387 -13.51 8.62 -7.46
N ALA A 388 -12.27 8.80 -7.92
CA ALA A 388 -11.81 8.47 -9.26
C ALA A 388 -11.07 7.12 -9.26
N THR A 389 -11.46 6.21 -10.15
CA THR A 389 -10.82 4.89 -10.27
C THR A 389 -10.39 4.57 -11.70
N THR A 390 -9.24 3.93 -11.84
CA THR A 390 -8.68 3.51 -13.13
C THR A 390 -8.66 2.00 -13.25
N ALA A 391 -8.92 1.47 -14.45
CA ALA A 391 -8.83 0.02 -14.69
C ALA A 391 -7.42 -0.55 -14.44
N HIS A 392 -6.40 0.29 -14.59
CA HIS A 392 -4.98 -0.05 -14.43
C HIS A 392 -4.20 1.08 -13.73
N GLY A 393 -3.12 0.75 -13.04
CA GLY A 393 -2.21 1.73 -12.42
C GLY A 393 -1.15 1.13 -11.47
N GLY A 394 -1.41 -0.04 -10.89
CA GLY A 394 -0.58 -0.59 -9.80
C GLY A 394 -0.56 0.31 -8.55
N HIS A 395 0.32 0.01 -7.59
CA HIS A 395 0.39 0.79 -6.34
C HIS A 395 1.21 2.08 -6.56
N LEU A 396 0.57 3.24 -6.40
CA LEU A 396 1.13 4.61 -6.54
C LEU A 396 1.80 4.96 -7.88
N ALA A 397 1.88 4.03 -8.84
CA ALA A 397 2.73 4.18 -10.03
C ALA A 397 2.05 4.96 -11.17
N PHE A 398 0.97 4.42 -11.78
CA PHE A 398 0.21 5.07 -12.85
C PHE A 398 1.09 5.71 -13.95
N PHE A 399 2.13 5.01 -14.41
CA PHE A 399 3.07 5.56 -15.39
C PHE A 399 2.39 5.78 -16.73
N GLU A 400 2.56 6.96 -17.31
CA GLU A 400 1.99 7.31 -18.62
C GLU A 400 3.06 7.72 -19.65
N GLY A 401 2.71 7.57 -20.92
CA GLY A 401 3.59 7.85 -22.07
C GLY A 401 4.73 6.84 -22.23
N LEU A 402 5.43 6.90 -23.36
CA LEU A 402 6.50 5.92 -23.69
C LEU A 402 7.74 6.03 -22.80
N THR A 403 7.94 7.15 -22.09
CA THR A 403 9.17 7.44 -21.34
C THR A 403 9.11 7.11 -19.85
N ALA A 404 7.93 6.76 -19.30
CA ALA A 404 7.71 6.55 -17.86
C ALA A 404 8.35 7.66 -16.99
N LYS A 405 8.13 8.92 -17.38
CA LYS A 405 8.63 10.13 -16.68
C LYS A 405 7.54 10.91 -15.95
N ARG A 406 6.27 10.51 -16.06
CA ARG A 406 5.12 11.15 -15.39
C ARG A 406 4.24 10.08 -14.78
N LEU A 407 3.68 10.38 -13.62
CA LEU A 407 2.63 9.60 -12.96
C LEU A 407 1.31 10.33 -13.23
N TRP A 408 0.33 9.67 -13.85
CA TRP A 408 -0.92 10.33 -14.28
C TRP A 408 -1.66 11.00 -13.11
N TRP A 409 -1.70 10.35 -11.94
CA TRP A 409 -2.42 10.85 -10.77
C TRP A 409 -1.84 12.18 -10.24
N VAL A 410 -0.54 12.44 -10.41
CA VAL A 410 0.09 13.71 -9.99
C VAL A 410 -0.46 14.87 -10.81
N GLY A 411 -0.67 14.66 -12.11
CA GLY A 411 -1.32 15.65 -12.98
C GLY A 411 -2.76 15.94 -12.56
N ALA A 412 -3.51 14.89 -12.23
CA ALA A 412 -4.90 14.96 -11.77
C ALA A 412 -5.07 15.66 -10.41
N VAL A 413 -4.23 15.34 -9.42
CA VAL A 413 -4.24 16.00 -8.10
C VAL A 413 -3.91 17.48 -8.22
N ARG A 414 -2.84 17.83 -8.96
CA ARG A 414 -2.48 19.23 -9.23
C ARG A 414 -3.60 19.99 -9.96
N GLU A 415 -4.29 19.36 -10.90
CA GLU A 415 -5.45 19.96 -11.58
C GLU A 415 -6.61 20.20 -10.60
N PHE A 416 -7.00 19.19 -9.82
CA PHE A 416 -8.10 19.29 -8.84
C PHE A 416 -7.85 20.35 -7.77
N LEU A 417 -6.68 20.32 -7.11
CA LEU A 417 -6.33 21.31 -6.09
C LEU A 417 -6.22 22.73 -6.66
N SER A 418 -5.75 22.89 -7.91
CA SER A 418 -5.71 24.18 -8.60
C SER A 418 -7.09 24.72 -8.95
N VAL A 419 -7.98 23.89 -9.50
CA VAL A 419 -9.38 24.30 -9.75
C VAL A 419 -10.08 24.64 -8.44
N LEU A 420 -9.87 23.86 -7.37
CA LEU A 420 -10.44 24.09 -6.05
C LEU A 420 -9.97 25.43 -5.46
N HIS A 421 -8.67 25.73 -5.52
CA HIS A 421 -8.06 26.96 -5.02
C HIS A 421 -8.64 28.23 -5.68
N TYR A 422 -8.94 28.18 -6.98
CA TYR A 422 -9.59 29.29 -7.71
C TYR A 422 -11.13 29.23 -7.68
N SER A 423 -11.72 28.50 -6.73
CA SER A 423 -13.17 28.35 -6.61
C SER A 423 -13.68 28.77 -5.22
N PRO A 424 -14.98 29.10 -5.08
CA PRO A 424 -15.58 29.38 -3.77
C PRO A 424 -15.76 28.13 -2.90
N TYR A 425 -15.40 26.94 -3.40
CA TYR A 425 -15.63 25.65 -2.74
C TYR A 425 -14.48 25.17 -1.85
N MET A 426 -13.44 25.99 -1.64
CA MET A 426 -12.43 25.71 -0.61
C MET A 426 -13.10 25.60 0.77
N HIS A 427 -12.75 24.58 1.55
CA HIS A 427 -13.20 24.50 2.93
C HIS A 427 -12.62 25.66 3.75
N GLY A 428 -13.49 26.36 4.48
CA GLY A 428 -13.11 27.44 5.37
C GLY A 428 -13.59 27.13 6.78
N GLN A 429 -12.67 27.13 7.75
CA GLN A 429 -13.05 27.08 9.16
C GLN A 429 -14.02 28.24 9.48
N LYS A 430 -15.25 27.89 9.84
CA LYS A 430 -16.14 28.80 10.57
C LYS A 430 -15.42 29.14 11.88
N LYS A 431 -15.03 30.40 12.08
CA LYS A 431 -14.38 30.85 13.32
C LYS A 431 -15.36 30.87 14.49
N THR A 432 -15.64 29.70 15.07
CA THR A 432 -16.22 29.57 16.39
C THR A 432 -15.20 30.06 17.43
N PRO A 433 -15.53 31.07 18.27
CA PRO A 433 -14.68 31.39 19.41
C PRO A 433 -14.65 30.20 20.37
N HIS A 434 -13.45 29.80 20.81
CA HIS A 434 -13.32 28.68 21.75
C HIS A 434 -14.13 28.93 23.04
N PRO A 435 -15.04 28.02 23.44
CA PRO A 435 -15.40 27.85 24.83
C PRO A 435 -14.13 27.50 25.63
N GLY A 436 -14.08 27.89 26.90
CA GLY A 436 -12.87 27.77 27.72
C GLY A 436 -12.34 26.34 27.85
N LEU A 437 -11.02 26.20 27.92
CA LEU A 437 -10.33 24.95 28.18
C LEU A 437 -10.70 24.41 29.57
N HIS A 438 -11.58 23.41 29.62
CA HIS A 438 -11.85 22.62 30.83
C HIS A 438 -11.75 21.13 30.52
N SER A 439 -11.21 20.39 31.48
CA SER A 439 -10.81 18.99 31.32
C SER A 439 -11.96 18.00 31.48
N SER A 440 -12.20 17.19 30.45
CA SER A 440 -12.58 15.79 30.63
C SER A 440 -12.14 14.99 29.41
N LEU A 441 -11.24 14.02 29.61
CA LEU A 441 -10.80 13.09 28.57
C LEU A 441 -11.67 11.82 28.62
N GLU A 442 -12.99 11.99 28.53
CA GLU A 442 -13.92 10.85 28.47
C GLU A 442 -14.22 10.49 27.02
N SER A 443 -13.92 9.24 26.69
CA SER A 443 -14.12 8.68 25.35
C SER A 443 -15.60 8.61 25.02
N SER A 444 -16.05 9.41 24.04
CA SER A 444 -17.39 9.28 23.44
C SER A 444 -17.56 8.01 22.58
N ILE A 445 -16.54 7.16 22.48
CA ILE A 445 -16.57 5.87 21.79
C ILE A 445 -17.15 4.77 22.70
N ASP A 446 -18.40 4.96 23.16
CA ASP A 446 -19.25 3.82 23.56
C ASP A 446 -20.76 4.11 23.41
N LYS A 447 -21.19 4.42 22.17
CA LYS A 447 -22.60 4.37 21.77
C LYS A 447 -22.78 3.64 20.45
N SER A 448 -22.70 2.32 20.54
CA SER A 448 -23.30 1.37 19.59
C SER A 448 -23.96 0.24 20.40
N PRO A 449 -25.10 -0.32 19.96
CA PRO A 449 -25.96 -1.09 20.85
C PRO A 449 -25.39 -2.50 21.12
N TYR A 450 -24.76 -2.67 22.28
CA TYR A 450 -24.46 -3.99 22.81
C TYR A 450 -25.70 -4.62 23.48
N VAL A 451 -25.88 -5.92 23.25
CA VAL A 451 -26.94 -6.72 23.85
C VAL A 451 -26.57 -7.02 25.30
N ASN A 452 -27.43 -6.63 26.25
CA ASN A 452 -27.34 -7.15 27.61
C ASN A 452 -27.68 -8.64 27.61
N ILE A 453 -26.72 -9.48 27.98
CA ILE A 453 -26.93 -10.90 28.24
C ILE A 453 -27.27 -11.04 29.72
N MET A 454 -28.48 -11.48 30.03
CA MET A 454 -28.87 -11.90 31.38
C MET A 454 -28.43 -13.36 31.63
N GLU A 455 -28.32 -13.76 32.90
CA GLU A 455 -27.77 -15.07 33.30
C GLU A 455 -28.60 -16.29 32.86
N ASP A 456 -29.79 -16.09 32.26
CA ASP A 456 -30.66 -17.13 31.70
C ASP A 456 -30.49 -17.34 30.18
N GLY A 457 -29.71 -16.48 29.50
CA GLY A 457 -29.23 -16.73 28.13
C GLY A 457 -30.22 -16.51 26.98
N MET A 458 -31.34 -15.80 27.19
CA MET A 458 -32.23 -15.38 26.10
C MET A 458 -31.92 -13.96 25.58
N VAL A 459 -32.28 -13.69 24.33
CA VAL A 459 -32.00 -12.43 23.61
C VAL A 459 -33.29 -11.85 23.03
N ALA A 460 -33.56 -10.58 23.30
CA ALA A 460 -34.66 -9.82 22.71
C ALA A 460 -34.14 -8.46 22.18
N ALA A 461 -34.79 -7.94 21.13
CA ALA A 461 -34.48 -6.64 20.56
C ALA A 461 -35.39 -5.56 21.16
N VAL A 462 -34.85 -4.38 21.47
CA VAL A 462 -35.59 -3.23 21.98
C VAL A 462 -35.74 -2.19 20.87
N SER A 463 -36.99 -1.79 20.59
CA SER A 463 -37.32 -0.65 19.74
C SER A 463 -37.37 0.63 20.57
N ASN A 464 -36.78 1.72 20.06
CA ASN A 464 -36.84 3.03 20.70
C ASN A 464 -38.18 3.73 20.38
N ASP A 465 -39.00 3.93 21.41
CA ASP A 465 -40.00 5.00 21.47
C ASP A 465 -39.55 6.04 22.52
N ALA A 466 -39.95 7.30 22.35
CA ALA A 466 -39.45 8.43 23.15
C ALA A 466 -40.58 9.23 23.81
N ALA A 467 -40.41 9.61 25.09
CA ALA A 467 -41.05 10.80 25.67
C ALA A 467 -40.46 11.23 27.03
N GLU A 468 -40.11 12.53 27.10
CA GLU A 468 -40.37 13.47 28.21
C GLU A 468 -39.72 13.36 29.60
N ASN A 469 -39.69 14.54 30.26
CA ASN A 469 -39.02 14.81 31.54
C ASN A 469 -39.93 14.55 32.75
N LYS A 470 -39.32 14.31 33.92
CA LYS A 470 -39.65 15.10 35.12
C LYS A 470 -38.54 15.10 36.18
N ASP A 471 -38.68 16.06 37.07
CA ASP A 471 -37.75 16.46 38.14
C ASP A 471 -38.46 16.35 39.50
N SER A 472 -37.80 15.77 40.51
CA SER A 472 -38.06 16.05 41.94
C SER A 472 -37.08 15.32 42.87
N THR A 473 -36.64 16.07 43.88
CA THR A 473 -35.79 15.82 45.05
C THR A 473 -36.23 14.74 46.06
N GLU A 474 -35.41 14.58 47.12
CA GLU A 474 -35.63 13.92 48.43
C GLU A 474 -35.32 12.40 48.54
N ASP A 475 -34.85 11.85 49.68
CA ASP A 475 -33.93 12.34 50.73
C ASP A 475 -33.45 11.13 51.61
N GLN A 476 -32.56 11.39 52.56
CA GLN A 476 -32.47 10.75 53.89
C GLN A 476 -31.83 9.34 54.08
N THR A 477 -30.61 9.41 54.63
CA THR A 477 -30.14 8.75 55.89
C THR A 477 -29.79 7.26 55.99
N THR A 478 -28.47 7.02 56.10
CA THR A 478 -27.74 6.30 57.19
C THR A 478 -28.06 4.85 57.55
N HIS A 479 -26.99 4.03 57.62
CA HIS A 479 -26.40 3.70 58.93
C HIS A 479 -24.92 3.29 58.85
N GLU A 480 -24.15 3.61 59.88
CA GLU A 480 -22.74 3.20 60.05
C GLU A 480 -22.63 1.83 60.74
N THR A 481 -21.60 1.04 60.42
CA THR A 481 -20.73 0.45 61.47
C THR A 481 -19.38 -0.06 60.96
N LYS A 482 -18.39 0.10 61.84
CA LYS A 482 -17.02 -0.46 61.90
C LYS A 482 -16.77 -0.72 63.41
N PRO A 483 -15.61 -1.27 63.88
CA PRO A 483 -14.49 -1.92 63.19
C PRO A 483 -14.17 -3.32 63.79
N GLU A 484 -13.06 -3.97 63.39
CA GLU A 484 -11.85 -4.23 64.21
C GLU A 484 -10.96 -5.36 63.66
N ASP A 485 -9.70 -5.40 64.11
CA ASP A 485 -8.61 -6.26 63.64
C ASP A 485 -8.53 -7.61 64.38
N PHE A 486 -7.75 -8.57 63.85
CA PHE A 486 -6.71 -9.27 64.61
C PHE A 486 -5.73 -10.02 63.67
N ALA A 487 -4.61 -10.52 64.19
CA ALA A 487 -3.48 -11.03 63.39
C ALA A 487 -2.91 -12.40 63.86
N ALA A 488 -2.03 -12.96 63.01
CA ALA A 488 -0.90 -13.87 63.31
C ALA A 488 -1.07 -15.42 63.30
N ALA A 489 -0.43 -16.03 62.28
CA ALA A 489 0.71 -16.97 62.38
C ALA A 489 0.55 -18.52 62.35
N VAL A 490 1.70 -19.15 61.97
CA VAL A 490 2.09 -20.59 61.99
C VAL A 490 1.45 -21.50 60.90
N GLY A 491 2.15 -22.42 60.21
CA GLY A 491 3.58 -22.86 60.21
C GLY A 491 4.05 -23.25 58.78
N GLU A 492 5.35 -23.43 58.48
CA GLU A 492 6.21 -24.63 58.72
C GLU A 492 5.79 -25.89 57.92
N GLN A 493 6.64 -26.73 57.30
CA GLN A 493 8.11 -26.91 57.07
C GLN A 493 8.26 -27.76 55.75
N HIS A 494 9.36 -28.08 55.07
CA HIS A 494 10.83 -27.80 55.02
C HIS A 494 11.23 -27.96 53.50
N GLU A 495 12.38 -27.60 52.92
CA GLU A 495 13.80 -28.07 53.02
C GLU A 495 14.04 -29.59 52.85
N THR A 496 15.16 -30.09 52.29
CA THR A 496 16.39 -29.52 51.68
C THR A 496 16.81 -30.39 50.46
N GLY A 497 17.60 -29.98 49.46
CA GLY A 497 19.09 -29.87 49.46
C GLY A 497 19.77 -31.17 48.94
N ILE A 498 20.99 -31.22 48.38
CA ILE A 498 21.97 -30.19 47.97
C ILE A 498 23.03 -30.84 47.02
N ASP A 499 23.68 -30.03 46.16
CA ASP A 499 24.99 -30.20 45.46
C ASP A 499 25.36 -31.24 44.35
N ALA A 500 26.05 -30.66 43.35
CA ALA A 500 27.32 -31.05 42.70
C ALA A 500 27.51 -32.27 41.75
N SER A 501 27.60 -31.93 40.45
CA SER A 501 28.73 -32.23 39.53
C SER A 501 29.01 -33.64 38.94
N THR A 502 29.64 -33.61 37.74
CA THR A 502 30.60 -34.60 37.16
C THR A 502 30.17 -35.39 35.90
N ASN A 503 31.07 -35.30 34.91
CA ASN A 503 31.23 -35.95 33.60
C ASN A 503 30.53 -37.29 33.21
N SER A 504 29.93 -37.23 32.01
CA SER A 504 30.25 -38.05 30.80
C SER A 504 29.58 -39.40 30.48
N ASN A 505 29.59 -39.67 29.15
CA ASN A 505 29.54 -40.94 28.42
C ASN A 505 28.21 -41.70 28.21
N HIS A 506 27.69 -41.51 26.99
CA HIS A 506 27.23 -42.54 26.05
C HIS A 506 26.16 -43.57 26.45
N CYS A 507 25.07 -43.53 25.67
CA CYS A 507 24.65 -44.71 24.90
C CYS A 507 24.30 -44.28 23.46
N THR A 508 24.48 -45.16 22.47
CA THR A 508 24.47 -44.78 21.04
C THR A 508 23.79 -45.83 20.16
N VAL A 509 22.56 -45.56 19.67
CA VAL A 509 21.93 -46.37 18.60
C VAL A 509 21.08 -45.47 17.69
N ASN A 510 21.60 -45.16 16.49
CA ASN A 510 20.92 -44.95 15.18
C ASN A 510 21.68 -43.94 14.32
N SER A 511 22.44 -44.44 13.33
CA SER A 511 23.18 -43.60 12.38
C SER A 511 23.55 -44.35 11.09
N LEU A 512 22.53 -44.76 10.32
CA LEU A 512 22.71 -45.40 9.00
C LEU A 512 22.11 -44.65 7.80
N GLU A 513 21.18 -43.72 7.99
CA GLU A 513 20.57 -42.97 6.87
C GLU A 513 21.36 -41.71 6.47
N GLU A 514 22.23 -41.20 7.33
CA GLU A 514 22.88 -39.89 7.15
C GLU A 514 24.13 -39.88 6.22
N LYS A 515 24.41 -40.99 5.52
CA LYS A 515 25.67 -41.18 4.77
C LYS A 515 25.60 -40.99 3.25
N GLU A 516 24.43 -41.08 2.63
CA GLU A 516 24.34 -40.97 1.16
C GLU A 516 24.26 -39.50 0.67
N GLU A 517 23.43 -38.65 1.30
CA GLU A 517 23.31 -37.22 0.93
C GLU A 517 24.64 -36.45 0.96
N LYS A 518 25.55 -36.80 1.88
CA LYS A 518 26.86 -36.15 2.03
C LYS A 518 27.85 -36.48 0.90
N GLY A 519 27.55 -37.48 0.07
CA GLY A 519 28.30 -37.80 -1.15
C GLY A 519 27.98 -36.84 -2.30
N GLU A 520 26.71 -36.77 -2.69
CA GLU A 520 26.28 -35.96 -3.84
C GLU A 520 26.54 -34.45 -3.62
N ALA A 521 26.26 -33.95 -2.41
CA ALA A 521 26.49 -32.55 -2.04
C ALA A 521 27.97 -32.11 -2.21
N LYS A 522 28.92 -33.06 -2.14
CA LYS A 522 30.34 -32.82 -2.38
C LYS A 522 30.66 -32.69 -3.87
N ASN A 523 30.25 -33.68 -4.67
CA ASN A 523 30.47 -33.70 -6.12
C ASN A 523 29.88 -32.47 -6.81
N VAL A 524 28.68 -32.04 -6.42
CA VAL A 524 28.03 -30.83 -6.95
C VAL A 524 28.82 -29.55 -6.61
N ASN A 525 29.39 -29.44 -5.41
CA ASN A 525 30.20 -28.28 -5.04
C ASN A 525 31.54 -28.22 -5.78
N GLU A 526 32.18 -29.36 -6.03
CA GLU A 526 33.43 -29.41 -6.81
C GLU A 526 33.19 -29.10 -8.29
N ALA A 527 32.12 -29.63 -8.90
CA ALA A 527 31.74 -29.34 -10.29
C ALA A 527 31.43 -27.85 -10.52
N ILE A 528 30.85 -27.16 -9.54
CA ILE A 528 30.48 -25.73 -9.64
C ILE A 528 31.65 -24.80 -9.22
N ALA A 529 32.71 -25.32 -8.58
CA ALA A 529 33.83 -24.51 -8.09
C ALA A 529 34.52 -23.63 -9.17
N PRO A 530 34.74 -24.07 -10.42
CA PRO A 530 35.29 -23.21 -11.48
C PRO A 530 34.35 -22.04 -11.81
N LEU A 531 33.06 -22.32 -12.01
CA LEU A 531 32.02 -21.33 -12.31
C LEU A 531 31.92 -20.29 -11.19
N ARG A 532 31.96 -20.73 -9.93
CA ARG A 532 31.93 -19.87 -8.74
C ARG A 532 33.16 -18.96 -8.63
N ARG A 533 34.34 -19.41 -9.08
CA ARG A 533 35.54 -18.56 -9.19
C ARG A 533 35.38 -17.49 -10.28
N SER A 534 34.92 -17.87 -11.48
CA SER A 534 34.69 -16.93 -12.58
C SER A 534 33.65 -15.87 -12.25
N VAL A 535 32.53 -16.26 -11.63
CA VAL A 535 31.49 -15.34 -11.14
C VAL A 535 32.03 -14.36 -10.09
N ASN A 536 32.82 -14.84 -9.13
CA ASN A 536 33.46 -13.99 -8.13
C ASN A 536 34.51 -13.03 -8.73
N GLN A 537 35.21 -13.44 -9.79
CA GLN A 537 36.14 -12.58 -10.52
C GLN A 537 35.42 -11.49 -11.33
N LEU A 538 34.31 -11.80 -12.02
CA LEU A 538 33.49 -10.77 -12.69
C LEU A 538 32.90 -9.77 -11.68
N SER A 539 32.31 -10.28 -10.59
CA SER A 539 31.71 -9.46 -9.52
C SER A 539 32.69 -8.41 -8.97
N ARG A 540 33.92 -8.84 -8.63
CA ARG A 540 34.99 -7.97 -8.13
C ARG A 540 35.51 -6.95 -9.14
N ARG A 541 35.35 -7.18 -10.45
CA ARG A 541 35.94 -6.32 -11.50
C ARG A 541 35.04 -5.18 -11.97
N HIS A 542 33.72 -5.22 -11.70
CA HIS A 542 32.75 -4.25 -12.22
C HIS A 542 31.71 -3.72 -11.22
N GLY A 543 31.71 -4.16 -9.96
CA GLY A 543 30.99 -3.48 -8.86
C GLY A 543 29.47 -3.37 -9.02
N ARG A 544 28.84 -4.27 -9.79
CA ARG A 544 27.40 -4.26 -10.11
C ARG A 544 26.80 -5.65 -9.98
N SER A 545 25.56 -5.72 -9.49
CA SER A 545 24.85 -6.95 -9.16
C SER A 545 24.72 -7.92 -10.35
N MET A 546 24.80 -9.23 -10.09
CA MET A 546 24.55 -10.27 -11.10
C MET A 546 23.16 -10.15 -11.75
N TRP A 547 22.15 -9.67 -11.00
CA TRP A 547 20.82 -9.39 -11.53
C TRP A 547 20.82 -8.31 -12.60
N LEU A 548 21.75 -7.35 -12.56
CA LEU A 548 21.92 -6.38 -13.63
C LEU A 548 22.47 -7.04 -14.91
N PHE A 549 23.36 -8.02 -14.81
CA PHE A 549 23.84 -8.78 -15.97
C PHE A 549 22.76 -9.69 -16.56
N ALA A 550 21.94 -10.32 -15.72
CA ALA A 550 20.75 -11.06 -16.17
C ALA A 550 19.74 -10.13 -16.87
N TYR A 551 19.46 -8.97 -16.29
CA TYR A 551 18.60 -7.94 -16.89
C TYR A 551 19.16 -7.39 -18.21
N ILE A 552 20.45 -7.08 -18.27
CA ILE A 552 21.13 -6.66 -19.51
C ILE A 552 21.07 -7.78 -20.57
N ALA A 553 21.23 -9.05 -20.20
CA ALA A 553 21.09 -10.16 -21.14
C ALA A 553 19.66 -10.25 -21.72
N VAL A 554 18.62 -10.13 -20.89
CA VAL A 554 17.21 -10.09 -21.33
C VAL A 554 16.92 -8.85 -22.20
N VAL A 555 17.35 -7.67 -21.77
CA VAL A 555 17.07 -6.40 -22.46
C VAL A 555 17.91 -6.17 -23.72
N SER A 556 19.10 -6.77 -23.84
CA SER A 556 19.90 -6.72 -25.08
C SER A 556 19.57 -7.82 -26.08
N SER A 557 19.07 -8.98 -25.62
CA SER A 557 18.51 -10.00 -26.52
C SER A 557 17.13 -9.63 -27.06
N TRP A 558 16.31 -8.86 -26.34
CA TRP A 558 14.97 -8.47 -26.80
C TRP A 558 14.94 -7.69 -28.13
N PRO A 559 15.81 -6.69 -28.39
CA PRO A 559 15.95 -6.08 -29.72
C PRO A 559 16.41 -7.05 -30.82
N LEU A 560 17.24 -8.05 -30.49
CA LEU A 560 17.72 -9.04 -31.44
C LEU A 560 16.62 -10.04 -31.82
N LEU A 561 15.87 -10.57 -30.84
CA LEU A 561 14.68 -11.40 -31.11
C LEU A 561 13.58 -10.59 -31.79
N GLY A 562 13.36 -9.34 -31.38
CA GLY A 562 12.36 -8.43 -31.96
C GLY A 562 12.65 -8.11 -33.44
N SER A 563 13.92 -7.85 -33.79
CA SER A 563 14.32 -7.63 -35.19
C SER A 563 14.30 -8.92 -36.02
N LEU A 564 14.69 -10.07 -35.46
CA LEU A 564 14.50 -11.38 -36.11
C LEU A 564 13.01 -11.67 -36.39
N LEU A 565 12.13 -11.44 -35.41
CA LEU A 565 10.69 -11.54 -35.58
C LEU A 565 10.20 -10.59 -36.68
N PHE A 566 10.63 -9.32 -36.68
CA PHE A 566 10.24 -8.35 -37.69
C PHE A 566 10.71 -8.75 -39.10
N ILE A 567 11.90 -9.32 -39.25
CA ILE A 567 12.42 -9.84 -40.53
C ILE A 567 11.62 -11.08 -40.99
N VAL A 568 11.30 -12.00 -40.08
CA VAL A 568 10.49 -13.20 -40.38
C VAL A 568 9.06 -12.81 -40.77
N PHE A 569 8.43 -11.89 -40.06
CA PHE A 569 7.10 -11.38 -40.41
C PHE A 569 7.13 -10.57 -41.70
N ARG A 570 8.16 -9.75 -41.97
CA ARG A 570 8.31 -9.02 -43.25
C ARG A 570 8.47 -9.98 -44.44
N LYS A 571 9.21 -11.08 -44.29
CA LYS A 571 9.26 -12.15 -45.32
C LYS A 571 7.90 -12.85 -45.50
N LYS A 572 7.14 -13.08 -44.43
CA LYS A 572 5.78 -13.64 -44.54
C LYS A 572 4.80 -12.69 -45.25
N PHE A 573 4.84 -11.39 -44.94
CA PHE A 573 4.01 -10.39 -45.61
C PHE A 573 4.38 -10.17 -47.08
N MET A 574 5.66 -10.22 -47.45
CA MET A 574 6.06 -10.12 -48.87
C MET A 574 5.66 -11.34 -49.71
N ASN A 575 5.41 -12.50 -49.08
CA ASN A 575 4.92 -13.71 -49.74
C ASN A 575 3.39 -13.83 -49.79
N LEU A 576 2.64 -12.95 -49.10
CA LEU A 576 1.19 -12.79 -49.29
C LEU A 576 0.96 -11.53 -50.13
N GLY A 577 0.88 -11.70 -51.45
CA GLY A 577 0.79 -10.59 -52.41
C GLY A 577 -0.48 -9.77 -52.27
N TRP A 578 -0.42 -8.69 -51.48
CA TRP A 578 -1.52 -7.75 -51.28
C TRP A 578 -1.01 -6.28 -51.21
N PHE A 579 -0.40 -5.82 -52.31
CA PHE A 579 -0.34 -4.39 -52.68
C PHE A 579 0.14 -4.20 -54.13
N THR A 580 -0.76 -4.35 -55.11
CA THR A 580 -0.49 -4.05 -56.54
C THR A 580 -1.76 -3.58 -57.28
N ARG A 581 -2.44 -2.57 -56.74
CA ARG A 581 -3.08 -1.47 -57.50
C ARG A 581 -3.47 -0.33 -56.57
#